data_AF-A0A947XRA8-F1
#
_entry.id   AF-A0A947XRA8-F1
#
_cell.length_a   1.000
_cell.length_b   1.000
_cell.length_c   1.000
_cell.angle_alpha   90.00
_cell.angle_beta   90.00
_cell.angle_gamma   90.00
#
_symmetry.space_group_name_H-M   'P 1'
#
loop_
_entity.id
_entity.type
_entity.pdbx_description
1 polymer ?
#
loop_
_entity_poly.entity_id
_entity_poly.type
_entity_poly.pdbx_seq_one_letter_code
_entity_poly.pdbx_strand_id
1 'polypeptide(L)'
;ASQALITGAFSLITQGIHLGYLPHLKVIHTHQEHAGQIYVPFVNFSLLAGCIFLVIMFQTSSHLASAYGLAVAYVMFVTTLSVILVARHLWQWPLFKTFLVFSPLLIIDFSLLISNSFKFFSGGYIPLIIGVSILLIMKIWHWGKQITHQKYHKYSSMTMNQLIKYKQDSAVQIPKSFIVMTPYGPKKLNHKIVLLEQILLDRYGLIPKHLTFITVVVHNVPYYQDNRFTIIRFFDDPEKGSITSIRINYGFMENLWVEKELLKLADRNDIHIDQDKKQWLVHVATMRFFISPETKFLIKLKLRLYQLMYKNSQSADQYFDLGKDTKLSVEVLPVKL
;
A
#
# COMPACT_ATOMS: atom_id res chain seq x y z
N ALA A 1 -4.00 0.09 28.83
CA ALA A 1 -3.66 -1.13 28.07
C ALA A 1 -4.41 -1.23 26.73
N SER A 2 -5.75 -1.24 26.72
CA SER A 2 -6.56 -1.40 25.49
C SER A 2 -6.26 -0.36 24.41
N GLN A 3 -6.19 0.93 24.75
CA GLN A 3 -5.89 1.99 23.78
C GLN A 3 -4.53 1.79 23.09
N ALA A 4 -3.48 1.45 23.85
CA ALA A 4 -2.16 1.18 23.29
C ALA A 4 -2.16 0.00 22.30
N LEU A 5 -2.92 -1.06 22.60
CA LEU A 5 -3.08 -2.21 21.69
C LEU A 5 -3.84 -1.84 20.42
N ILE A 6 -4.89 -1.03 20.53
CA ILE A 6 -5.67 -0.56 19.37
C ILE A 6 -4.78 0.31 18.46
N THR A 7 -4.04 1.27 19.02
CA THR A 7 -3.10 2.09 18.26
C THR A 7 -2.01 1.23 17.62
N GLY A 8 -1.44 0.27 18.35
CA GLY A 8 -0.46 -0.67 17.81
C GLY A 8 -1.01 -1.49 16.63
N ALA A 9 -2.26 -1.96 16.72
CA ALA A 9 -2.92 -2.66 15.62
C ALA A 9 -3.12 -1.76 14.39
N PHE A 10 -3.50 -0.49 14.58
CA PHE A 10 -3.59 0.47 13.48
C PHE A 10 -2.24 0.67 12.80
N SER A 11 -1.15 0.83 13.56
CA SER A 11 0.19 0.95 13.01
C SER A 11 0.61 -0.29 12.22
N LEU A 12 0.44 -1.49 12.77
CA LEU A 12 0.81 -2.74 12.08
C LEU A 12 0.02 -2.96 10.79
N ILE A 13 -1.29 -2.67 10.80
CA ILE A 13 -2.12 -2.78 9.59
C ILE A 13 -1.69 -1.76 8.54
N THR A 14 -1.48 -0.49 8.92
CA THR A 14 -1.01 0.55 7.99
C THR A 14 0.34 0.20 7.39
N GLN A 15 1.29 -0.29 8.20
CA GLN A 15 2.59 -0.78 7.71
C GLN A 15 2.42 -1.97 6.75
N GLY A 16 1.51 -2.90 7.04
CA GLY A 16 1.17 -4.00 6.14
C GLY A 16 0.57 -3.54 4.80
N ILE A 17 -0.24 -2.47 4.80
CA ILE A 17 -0.77 -1.83 3.59
C ILE A 17 0.37 -1.19 2.79
N HIS A 18 1.26 -0.45 3.46
CA HIS A 18 2.43 0.21 2.86
C HIS A 18 3.34 -0.79 2.15
N LEU A 19 3.59 -1.94 2.77
CA LEU A 19 4.37 -3.04 2.19
C LEU A 19 3.60 -3.83 1.10
N GLY A 20 2.33 -3.50 0.86
CA GLY A 20 1.50 -4.10 -0.17
C GLY A 20 0.93 -5.47 0.18
N TYR A 21 0.90 -5.85 1.45
CA TYR A 21 0.31 -7.11 1.93
C TYR A 21 -1.19 -7.03 2.19
N LEU A 22 -1.74 -5.83 2.38
CA LEU A 22 -3.17 -5.61 2.64
C LEU A 22 -3.78 -4.61 1.65
N PRO A 23 -5.10 -4.66 1.41
CA PRO A 23 -5.82 -3.64 0.66
C PRO A 23 -5.73 -2.28 1.35
N HIS A 24 -5.75 -1.19 0.56
CA HIS A 24 -5.84 0.15 1.11
C HIS A 24 -7.14 0.28 1.92
N LEU A 25 -7.01 0.49 3.22
CA LEU A 25 -8.12 0.77 4.12
C LEU A 25 -8.24 2.27 4.35
N LYS A 26 -9.41 2.72 4.81
CA LYS A 26 -9.59 4.11 5.23
C LYS A 26 -8.72 4.41 6.45
N VAL A 27 -7.75 5.28 6.26
CA VAL A 27 -6.86 5.79 7.30
C VAL A 27 -7.22 7.25 7.55
N ILE A 28 -7.72 7.55 8.75
CA ILE A 28 -8.04 8.92 9.17
C ILE A 28 -6.92 9.40 10.08
N HIS A 29 -6.23 10.47 9.68
CA HIS A 29 -5.22 11.11 10.51
C HIS A 29 -5.93 12.07 11.47
N THR A 30 -5.88 11.79 12.77
CA THR A 30 -6.52 12.63 13.78
C THR A 30 -5.66 13.83 14.18
N HIS A 31 -4.37 13.81 13.85
CA HIS A 31 -3.48 14.98 13.87
C HIS A 31 -2.59 15.03 12.63
N GLN A 32 -2.38 16.23 12.10
CA GLN A 32 -1.55 16.49 10.92
C GLN A 32 -0.05 16.46 11.20
N GLU A 33 0.39 16.46 12.46
CA GLU A 33 1.82 16.53 12.83
C GLU A 33 2.34 15.28 13.57
N HIS A 34 1.45 14.39 14.03
CA HIS A 34 1.83 13.20 14.79
C HIS A 34 1.50 11.92 14.03
N ALA A 35 2.54 11.24 13.52
CA ALA A 35 2.43 9.97 12.80
C ALA A 35 1.79 8.82 13.61
N GLY A 36 1.71 8.93 14.95
CA GLY A 36 1.04 7.95 15.81
C GLY A 36 -0.48 8.14 15.96
N GLN A 37 -1.02 9.27 15.51
CA GLN A 37 -2.42 9.62 15.67
C GLN A 37 -3.23 9.23 14.43
N ILE A 38 -3.36 7.92 14.25
CA ILE A 38 -4.04 7.30 13.13
C ILE A 38 -5.26 6.55 13.64
N TYR A 39 -6.40 6.70 12.96
CA TYR A 39 -7.61 5.94 13.19
C TYR A 39 -7.98 5.15 11.95
N VAL A 40 -8.14 3.83 12.10
CA VAL A 40 -8.56 2.92 11.03
C VAL A 40 -9.92 2.33 11.39
N PRO A 41 -11.04 2.89 10.90
CA PRO A 41 -12.39 2.50 11.34
C PRO A 41 -12.66 1.01 11.18
N PHE A 42 -12.25 0.42 10.05
CA PHE A 42 -12.44 -1.01 9.77
C PHE A 42 -11.77 -1.88 10.84
N VAL A 43 -10.54 -1.55 11.21
CA VAL A 43 -9.78 -2.30 12.24
C VAL A 43 -10.43 -2.11 13.60
N ASN A 44 -10.87 -0.89 13.92
CA ASN A 44 -11.54 -0.60 15.20
C ASN A 44 -12.82 -1.44 15.38
N PHE A 45 -13.69 -1.46 14.37
CA PHE A 45 -14.91 -2.28 14.40
C PHE A 45 -14.59 -3.77 14.38
N SER A 46 -13.57 -4.22 13.65
CA SER A 46 -13.14 -5.62 13.65
C SER A 46 -12.64 -6.06 15.03
N LEU A 47 -11.86 -5.21 15.71
CA LEU A 47 -11.40 -5.44 17.08
C LEU A 47 -12.58 -5.48 18.05
N LEU A 48 -13.52 -4.53 17.95
CA LEU A 48 -14.74 -4.53 18.77
C LEU A 48 -15.54 -5.82 18.61
N ALA A 49 -15.81 -6.23 17.37
CA ALA A 49 -16.52 -7.47 17.08
C ALA A 49 -15.76 -8.70 17.61
N GLY A 50 -14.44 -8.73 17.43
CA GLY A 50 -13.57 -9.78 17.98
C GLY A 50 -13.62 -9.84 19.50
N CYS A 51 -13.57 -8.70 20.19
CA CYS A 51 -13.71 -8.63 21.64
C CYS A 51 -15.06 -9.17 22.12
N ILE A 52 -16.17 -8.73 21.50
CA ILE A 52 -17.51 -9.22 21.84
C ILE A 52 -17.61 -10.73 21.62
N PHE A 53 -17.12 -11.22 20.47
CA PHE A 53 -17.09 -12.65 20.16
C PHE A 53 -16.31 -13.45 21.20
N LEU A 54 -15.11 -13.01 21.58
CA LEU A 54 -14.28 -13.69 22.57
C LEU A 54 -14.92 -13.69 23.96
N VAL A 55 -15.56 -12.60 24.37
CA VAL A 55 -16.26 -12.51 25.67
C VAL A 55 -17.44 -13.49 25.72
N ILE A 56 -18.25 -13.55 24.66
CA ILE A 56 -19.40 -14.48 24.58
C ILE A 56 -18.92 -15.94 24.59
N MET A 57 -17.82 -16.23 23.88
CA MET A 57 -17.32 -17.59 23.72
C MET A 57 -16.61 -18.13 24.96
N PHE A 58 -15.80 -17.30 25.63
CA PHE A 58 -15.01 -17.73 26.80
C PHE A 58 -15.70 -17.49 28.14
N GLN A 59 -16.57 -16.49 28.25
CA GLN A 59 -17.41 -16.10 29.41
C GLN A 59 -16.66 -15.71 30.69
N THR A 60 -15.55 -16.39 31.02
CA THR A 60 -14.74 -16.16 32.21
C THR A 60 -13.31 -15.77 31.83
N SER A 61 -12.69 -14.94 32.67
CA SER A 61 -11.31 -14.48 32.47
C SER A 61 -10.29 -15.62 32.49
N SER A 62 -10.56 -16.73 33.21
CA SER A 62 -9.66 -17.88 33.30
C SER A 62 -9.58 -18.66 31.98
N HIS A 63 -10.72 -18.87 31.31
CA HIS A 63 -10.73 -19.52 30.00
C HIS A 63 -10.08 -18.63 28.92
N LEU A 64 -10.36 -17.32 28.95
CA LEU A 64 -9.70 -16.37 28.05
C LEU A 64 -8.18 -16.33 28.27
N ALA A 65 -7.74 -16.37 29.53
CA ALA A 65 -6.32 -16.39 29.88
C ALA A 65 -5.58 -17.61 29.35
N SER A 66 -6.24 -18.77 29.39
CA SER A 66 -5.70 -20.01 28.86
C SER A 66 -5.57 -19.99 27.33
N ALA A 67 -6.46 -19.27 26.63
CA ALA A 67 -6.47 -19.18 25.18
C ALA A 67 -5.41 -18.23 24.60
N TYR A 68 -5.17 -17.06 25.20
CA TYR A 68 -4.21 -16.10 24.66
C TYR A 68 -2.74 -16.50 24.92
N GLY A 69 -2.47 -17.26 25.98
CA GLY A 69 -1.11 -17.61 26.42
C GLY A 69 -0.28 -18.31 25.34
N LEU A 70 -0.89 -19.15 24.52
CA LEU A 70 -0.21 -19.83 23.41
C LEU A 70 0.27 -18.84 22.34
N ALA A 71 -0.55 -17.85 21.99
CA ALA A 71 -0.19 -16.84 20.99
C ALA A 71 0.96 -15.95 21.48
N VAL A 72 0.94 -15.59 22.77
CA VAL A 72 2.00 -14.77 23.38
C VAL A 72 3.32 -15.55 23.45
N ALA A 73 3.29 -16.81 23.90
CA ALA A 73 4.48 -17.65 23.90
C ALA A 73 5.05 -17.84 22.47
N TYR A 74 4.17 -18.00 21.47
CA TYR A 74 4.58 -18.13 20.08
C TYR A 74 5.25 -16.85 19.53
N VAL A 75 4.67 -15.66 19.78
CA VAL A 75 5.28 -14.41 19.32
C VAL A 75 6.61 -14.12 20.01
N MET A 76 6.74 -14.43 21.30
CA MET A 76 8.01 -14.29 22.04
C MET A 76 9.09 -15.18 21.42
N PHE A 77 8.79 -16.47 21.21
CA PHE A 77 9.70 -17.42 20.58
C PHE A 77 10.16 -16.97 19.18
N VAL A 78 9.22 -16.55 18.32
CA VAL A 78 9.54 -16.06 16.97
C VAL A 78 10.36 -14.76 17.03
N THR A 79 10.10 -13.89 18.01
CA THR A 79 10.86 -12.65 18.20
C THR A 79 12.29 -12.96 18.59
N THR A 80 12.53 -13.87 19.53
CA THR A 80 13.88 -14.29 19.92
C THR A 80 14.65 -14.88 18.74
N LEU A 81 14.03 -15.74 17.91
CA LEU A 81 14.63 -16.22 16.67
C LEU A 81 14.95 -15.09 15.68
N SER A 82 14.04 -14.14 15.52
CA SER A 82 14.21 -13.00 14.62
C SER A 82 15.38 -12.11 15.06
N VAL A 83 15.49 -11.83 16.36
CA VAL A 83 16.59 -11.02 16.91
C VAL A 83 17.93 -11.75 16.81
N ILE A 84 17.97 -13.09 16.93
CA ILE A 84 19.18 -13.88 16.64
C ILE A 84 19.63 -13.64 15.19
N LEU A 85 18.72 -13.68 14.22
CA LEU A 85 19.05 -13.40 12.82
C LEU A 85 19.53 -11.97 12.62
N VAL A 86 18.89 -10.99 13.25
CA VAL A 86 19.30 -9.57 13.21
C VAL A 86 20.70 -9.40 13.82
N ALA A 87 20.96 -9.98 14.99
CA ALA A 87 22.27 -9.90 15.64
C ALA A 87 23.39 -10.49 14.77
N ARG A 88 23.08 -11.57 14.03
CA ARG A 88 24.05 -12.23 13.13
C ARG A 88 24.27 -11.50 11.82
N HIS A 89 23.20 -11.04 11.16
CA HIS A 89 23.29 -10.51 9.80
C HIS A 89 23.36 -8.98 9.74
N LEU A 90 22.73 -8.29 10.68
CA LEU A 90 22.71 -6.83 10.70
C LEU A 90 23.76 -6.26 11.66
N TRP A 91 23.85 -6.80 12.88
CA TRP A 91 24.84 -6.34 13.87
C TRP A 91 26.18 -7.06 13.77
N GLN A 92 26.27 -8.12 12.95
CA GLN A 92 27.51 -8.86 12.69
C GLN A 92 28.18 -9.42 13.96
N TRP A 93 27.39 -9.79 14.98
CA TRP A 93 27.94 -10.37 16.21
C TRP A 93 28.53 -11.76 15.97
N PRO A 94 29.65 -12.14 16.63
CA PRO A 94 30.18 -13.49 16.54
C PRO A 94 29.23 -14.52 17.16
N LEU A 95 29.23 -15.76 16.65
CA LEU A 95 28.29 -16.83 17.05
C LEU A 95 28.26 -17.02 18.56
N PHE A 96 29.43 -17.01 19.19
CA PHE A 96 29.57 -17.18 20.63
C PHE A 96 28.79 -16.11 21.42
N LYS A 97 28.92 -14.83 21.05
CA LYS A 97 28.21 -13.73 21.72
C LYS A 97 26.70 -13.84 21.51
N THR A 98 26.26 -14.18 20.30
CA THR A 98 24.83 -14.38 20.01
C THR A 98 24.25 -15.53 20.83
N PHE A 99 24.90 -16.70 20.85
CA PHE A 99 24.41 -17.85 21.61
C PHE A 99 24.42 -17.58 23.11
N LEU A 100 25.48 -16.96 23.64
CA LEU A 100 25.57 -16.64 25.07
C LEU A 100 24.39 -15.77 25.54
N VAL A 101 23.99 -14.78 24.74
CA VAL A 101 22.92 -13.84 25.09
C VAL A 101 21.53 -14.42 24.83
N PHE A 102 21.30 -15.01 23.65
CA PHE A 102 19.96 -15.40 23.22
C PHE A 102 19.59 -16.85 23.54
N SER A 103 20.55 -17.74 23.83
CA SER A 103 20.23 -19.13 24.20
C SER A 103 19.41 -19.23 25.49
N PRO A 104 19.70 -18.49 26.58
CA PRO A 104 18.86 -18.52 27.78
C PRO A 104 17.43 -18.06 27.50
N LEU A 105 17.27 -16.99 26.71
CA LEU A 105 15.97 -16.48 26.29
C LEU A 105 15.20 -17.51 25.44
N LEU A 106 15.89 -18.14 24.49
CA LEU A 106 15.29 -19.17 23.64
C LEU A 106 14.83 -20.39 24.45
N ILE A 107 15.58 -20.79 25.48
CA ILE A 107 15.19 -21.89 26.39
C ILE A 107 13.92 -21.52 27.15
N ILE A 108 13.85 -20.30 27.70
CA ILE A 108 12.66 -19.81 28.42
C ILE A 108 11.45 -19.77 27.47
N ASP A 109 11.58 -19.15 26.30
CA ASP A 109 10.50 -19.05 25.32
C ASP A 109 10.02 -20.42 24.85
N PHE A 110 10.95 -21.34 24.59
CA PHE A 110 10.62 -22.70 24.17
C PHE A 110 9.91 -23.49 25.28
N SER A 111 10.35 -23.33 26.53
CA SER A 111 9.68 -23.92 27.70
C SER A 111 8.26 -23.39 27.86
N LEU A 112 8.08 -22.08 27.75
CA LEU A 112 6.75 -21.43 27.79
C LEU A 112 5.87 -21.89 26.62
N LEU A 113 6.43 -22.03 25.42
CA LEU A 113 5.70 -22.51 24.26
C LEU A 113 5.21 -23.95 24.45
N ILE A 114 6.06 -24.85 24.95
CA ILE A 114 5.66 -26.23 25.28
C ILE A 114 4.57 -26.23 26.35
N SER A 115 4.75 -25.49 27.45
CA SER A 115 3.77 -25.41 28.53
C SER A 115 2.40 -24.91 28.06
N ASN A 116 2.38 -23.88 27.21
CA ASN A 116 1.14 -23.35 26.65
C ASN A 116 0.56 -24.21 25.52
N SER A 117 1.35 -25.06 24.86
CA SER A 117 0.86 -25.94 23.79
C SER A 117 -0.12 -26.99 24.30
N PHE A 118 0.01 -27.43 25.56
CA PHE A 118 -0.98 -28.31 26.19
C PHE A 118 -2.37 -27.67 26.35
N LYS A 119 -2.46 -26.33 26.32
CA LYS A 119 -3.72 -25.58 26.39
C LYS A 119 -4.33 -25.32 25.01
N PHE A 120 -3.80 -25.93 23.95
CA PHE A 120 -4.30 -25.78 22.59
C PHE A 120 -5.81 -26.07 22.50
N PHE A 121 -6.26 -27.21 23.05
CA PHE A 121 -7.68 -27.59 23.06
C PHE A 121 -8.54 -26.78 24.02
N SER A 122 -7.93 -26.09 24.99
CA SER A 122 -8.61 -25.20 25.93
C SER A 122 -8.86 -23.78 25.38
N GLY A 123 -8.65 -23.57 24.07
CA GLY A 123 -8.90 -22.31 23.37
C GLY A 123 -7.67 -21.69 22.69
N GLY A 124 -6.47 -22.26 22.88
CA GLY A 124 -5.24 -21.79 22.22
C GLY A 124 -5.29 -21.84 20.69
N TYR A 125 -6.17 -22.66 20.12
CA TYR A 125 -6.39 -22.72 18.67
C TYR A 125 -7.01 -21.44 18.09
N ILE A 126 -7.73 -20.63 18.88
CA ILE A 126 -8.49 -19.48 18.35
C ILE A 126 -7.57 -18.38 17.81
N PRO A 127 -6.58 -17.86 18.58
CA PRO A 127 -5.62 -16.90 18.03
C PRO A 127 -4.87 -17.43 16.81
N LEU A 128 -4.59 -18.74 16.75
CA LEU A 128 -3.93 -19.37 15.60
C LEU A 128 -4.83 -19.35 14.36
N ILE A 129 -6.12 -19.69 14.49
CA ILE A 129 -7.09 -19.58 13.38
C ILE A 129 -7.18 -18.13 12.88
N ILE A 130 -7.23 -17.15 13.79
CA ILE A 130 -7.27 -15.73 13.42
C ILE A 130 -5.99 -15.35 12.66
N GLY A 131 -4.82 -15.73 13.17
CA GLY A 131 -3.53 -15.46 12.52
C GLY A 131 -3.42 -16.10 11.13
N VAL A 132 -3.81 -17.38 10.99
CA VAL A 132 -3.82 -18.08 9.70
C VAL A 132 -4.80 -17.42 8.74
N SER A 133 -5.97 -16.98 9.21
CA SER A 133 -6.97 -16.29 8.38
C SER A 133 -6.43 -14.96 7.84
N ILE A 134 -5.78 -14.15 8.69
CA ILE A 134 -5.14 -12.90 8.28
C ILE A 134 -4.00 -13.19 7.27
N LEU A 135 -3.18 -14.22 7.53
CA LEU A 135 -2.11 -14.62 6.61
C LEU A 135 -2.66 -15.04 5.23
N LEU A 136 -3.77 -15.77 5.20
CA LEU A 136 -4.45 -16.16 3.96
C LEU A 136 -4.95 -14.94 3.20
N ILE A 137 -5.55 -13.96 3.89
CA ILE A 137 -5.97 -12.69 3.30
C ILE A 137 -4.77 -11.98 2.67
N MET A 138 -3.66 -11.86 3.41
CA MET A 138 -2.43 -11.24 2.90
C MET A 138 -1.89 -11.97 1.67
N LYS A 139 -1.85 -13.30 1.69
CA LYS A 139 -1.37 -14.11 0.56
C LYS A 139 -2.27 -13.95 -0.68
N ILE A 140 -3.59 -13.97 -0.51
CA ILE A 140 -4.54 -13.80 -1.62
C ILE A 140 -4.43 -12.39 -2.21
N TRP A 141 -4.33 -11.36 -1.36
CA TRP A 141 -4.16 -9.98 -1.80
C TRP A 141 -2.86 -9.80 -2.59
N HIS A 142 -1.74 -10.26 -2.04
CA HIS A 142 -0.44 -10.16 -2.68
C HIS A 142 -0.42 -10.87 -4.04
N TRP A 143 -0.95 -12.10 -4.10
CA TRP A 143 -1.08 -12.85 -5.35
C TRP A 143 -1.98 -12.15 -6.37
N GLY A 144 -3.14 -11.63 -5.95
CA GLY A 144 -4.05 -10.91 -6.84
C GLY A 144 -3.42 -9.65 -7.41
N LYS A 145 -2.72 -8.87 -6.58
CA LYS A 145 -1.95 -7.69 -6.99
C LYS A 145 -0.90 -8.04 -8.04
N GLN A 146 -0.16 -9.14 -7.87
CA GLN A 146 0.84 -9.61 -8.85
C GLN A 146 0.20 -9.96 -10.20
N ILE A 147 -0.94 -10.66 -10.21
CA ILE A 147 -1.62 -11.02 -11.48
C ILE A 147 -2.17 -9.78 -12.17
N THR A 148 -2.85 -8.92 -11.41
CA THR A 148 -3.36 -7.64 -11.92
C THR A 148 -2.23 -6.82 -12.54
N HIS A 149 -1.08 -6.78 -11.86
CA HIS A 149 0.11 -6.10 -12.33
C HIS A 149 0.61 -6.65 -13.68
N GLN A 150 0.70 -7.98 -13.83
CA GLN A 150 1.12 -8.61 -15.09
C GLN A 150 0.15 -8.31 -16.25
N LYS A 151 -1.15 -8.22 -15.98
CA LYS A 151 -2.15 -7.90 -17.01
C LYS A 151 -2.16 -6.41 -17.37
N TYR A 152 -1.91 -5.52 -16.41
CA TYR A 152 -1.86 -4.08 -16.64
C TYR A 152 -0.87 -3.69 -17.76
N HIS A 153 0.31 -4.32 -17.80
CA HIS A 153 1.32 -4.09 -18.84
C HIS A 153 0.95 -4.55 -20.25
N LYS A 154 -0.13 -5.34 -20.40
CA LYS A 154 -0.56 -5.89 -21.69
C LYS A 154 -1.57 -5.00 -22.42
N TYR A 155 -2.09 -3.95 -21.79
CA TYR A 155 -3.05 -3.03 -22.41
C TYR A 155 -2.40 -2.09 -23.42
N SER A 156 -3.21 -1.62 -24.38
CA SER A 156 -2.76 -0.62 -25.37
C SER A 156 -2.16 0.58 -24.66
N SER A 157 -1.04 1.04 -25.18
CA SER A 157 -0.24 2.09 -24.56
C SER A 157 0.61 2.79 -25.59
N MET A 158 0.55 4.12 -25.51
CA MET A 158 1.42 5.01 -26.25
C MET A 158 2.80 5.07 -25.57
N THR A 159 3.87 5.12 -26.36
CA THR A 159 5.23 5.36 -25.84
C THR A 159 5.42 6.83 -25.47
N MET A 160 6.33 7.12 -24.53
CA MET A 160 6.65 8.51 -24.18
C MET A 160 7.13 9.32 -25.39
N ASN A 161 7.89 8.72 -26.31
CA ASN A 161 8.26 9.36 -27.58
C ASN A 161 7.06 9.77 -28.43
N GLN A 162 6.08 8.88 -28.59
CA GLN A 162 4.86 9.18 -29.34
C GLN A 162 4.05 10.29 -28.67
N LEU A 163 3.98 10.30 -27.33
CA LEU A 163 3.33 11.36 -26.57
C LEU A 163 3.98 12.72 -26.79
N ILE A 164 5.32 12.78 -26.73
CA ILE A 164 6.08 14.02 -26.95
C ILE A 164 5.82 14.53 -28.36
N LYS A 165 5.89 13.65 -29.36
CA LYS A 165 5.60 14.02 -30.76
C LYS A 165 4.18 14.55 -30.91
N TYR A 166 3.19 13.86 -30.35
CA TYR A 166 1.80 14.31 -30.36
C TYR A 166 1.64 15.69 -29.70
N LYS A 167 2.36 15.95 -28.60
CA LYS A 167 2.37 17.27 -27.95
C LYS A 167 2.97 18.37 -28.81
N GLN A 168 4.06 18.06 -29.52
CA GLN A 168 4.72 19.00 -30.44
C GLN A 168 3.80 19.34 -31.61
N ASP A 169 3.08 18.36 -32.14
CA ASP A 169 2.17 18.54 -33.29
C ASP A 169 0.82 19.17 -32.90
N SER A 170 0.48 19.21 -31.61
CA SER A 170 -0.77 19.78 -31.11
C SER A 170 -0.76 21.30 -31.14
N ALA A 171 -1.69 21.90 -31.90
CA ALA A 171 -1.88 23.36 -31.98
C ALA A 171 -2.67 23.94 -30.80
N VAL A 172 -3.59 23.16 -30.22
CA VAL A 172 -4.45 23.58 -29.09
C VAL A 172 -4.18 22.65 -27.91
N GLN A 173 -4.03 23.25 -26.72
CA GLN A 173 -3.79 22.53 -25.48
C GLN A 173 -4.78 22.96 -24.41
N ILE A 174 -5.09 22.06 -23.48
CA ILE A 174 -5.91 22.40 -22.33
C ILE A 174 -5.02 23.18 -21.33
N PRO A 175 -5.37 24.41 -20.92
CA PRO A 175 -4.57 25.23 -20.02
C PRO A 175 -4.75 24.79 -18.56
N LYS A 176 -4.56 23.49 -18.29
CA LYS A 176 -4.67 22.88 -16.95
C LYS A 176 -3.51 21.94 -16.69
N SER A 177 -3.21 21.76 -15.40
CA SER A 177 -2.24 20.79 -14.92
C SER A 177 -2.91 19.44 -14.74
N PHE A 178 -2.51 18.46 -15.54
CA PHE A 178 -2.97 17.08 -15.42
C PHE A 178 -1.97 16.29 -14.59
N ILE A 179 -2.50 15.61 -13.58
CA ILE A 179 -1.73 14.74 -12.71
C ILE A 179 -2.22 13.32 -12.93
N VAL A 180 -1.38 12.47 -13.52
CA VAL A 180 -1.72 11.07 -13.80
C VAL A 180 -0.98 10.18 -12.81
N MET A 181 -1.74 9.53 -11.92
CA MET A 181 -1.15 8.54 -11.02
C MET A 181 -0.91 7.24 -11.77
N THR A 182 0.34 6.81 -11.81
CA THR A 182 0.74 5.56 -12.44
C THR A 182 1.56 4.71 -11.46
N PRO A 183 1.25 3.40 -11.35
CA PRO A 183 2.04 2.49 -10.53
C PRO A 183 3.47 2.34 -11.08
N TYR A 184 3.69 2.63 -12.37
CA TYR A 184 4.99 2.59 -13.03
C TYR A 184 5.18 3.84 -13.86
N GLY A 185 5.82 4.84 -13.27
CA GLY A 185 6.19 6.07 -13.95
C GLY A 185 7.17 5.78 -15.08
N PRO A 186 7.02 6.46 -16.23
CA PRO A 186 7.97 6.36 -17.32
C PRO A 186 9.35 6.83 -16.83
N LYS A 187 10.39 6.04 -17.14
CA LYS A 187 11.80 6.35 -16.83
C LYS A 187 12.63 6.62 -18.08
N LYS A 188 12.16 6.11 -19.23
CA LYS A 188 12.82 6.22 -20.52
C LYS A 188 11.79 6.58 -21.58
N LEU A 189 12.28 7.15 -22.66
CA LEU A 189 11.47 7.59 -23.81
C LEU A 189 10.69 6.44 -24.50
N ASN A 190 11.20 5.21 -24.44
CA ASN A 190 10.53 4.03 -25.02
C ASN A 190 9.55 3.36 -24.06
N HIS A 191 9.38 3.86 -22.83
CA HIS A 191 8.42 3.29 -21.90
C HIS A 191 7.00 3.58 -22.39
N LYS A 192 6.19 2.53 -22.38
CA LYS A 192 4.77 2.56 -22.65
C LYS A 192 4.02 3.08 -21.43
N ILE A 193 3.05 3.97 -21.65
CA ILE A 193 2.20 4.50 -20.59
C ILE A 193 0.81 3.92 -20.82
N VAL A 194 0.44 3.00 -19.94
CA VAL A 194 -0.86 2.32 -19.97
C VAL A 194 -1.96 3.36 -19.80
N LEU A 195 -3.02 3.24 -20.61
CA LEU A 195 -4.20 4.11 -20.63
C LEU A 195 -4.02 5.55 -21.08
N LEU A 196 -2.80 6.00 -21.40
CA LEU A 196 -2.63 7.40 -21.72
C LEU A 196 -3.40 7.85 -22.97
N GLU A 197 -3.46 6.96 -23.96
CA GLU A 197 -4.24 7.15 -25.18
C GLU A 197 -5.74 7.26 -24.90
N GLN A 198 -6.31 6.32 -24.12
CA GLN A 198 -7.73 6.36 -23.76
C GLN A 198 -8.09 7.60 -22.92
N ILE A 199 -7.20 8.03 -22.03
CA ILE A 199 -7.41 9.24 -21.22
C ILE A 199 -7.31 10.49 -22.09
N LEU A 200 -6.20 10.68 -22.80
CA LEU A 200 -5.93 11.96 -23.47
C LEU A 200 -6.68 12.08 -24.81
N LEU A 201 -6.69 11.01 -25.61
CA LEU A 201 -7.21 11.02 -26.97
C LEU A 201 -8.71 10.72 -26.97
N ASP A 202 -9.16 9.64 -26.35
CA ASP A 202 -10.58 9.24 -26.43
C ASP A 202 -11.51 10.10 -25.57
N ARG A 203 -11.04 10.56 -24.39
CA ARG A 203 -11.88 11.33 -23.46
C ARG A 203 -11.79 12.83 -23.64
N TYR A 204 -10.59 13.39 -23.77
CA TYR A 204 -10.40 14.85 -23.85
C TYR A 204 -10.19 15.36 -25.28
N GLY A 205 -9.69 14.52 -26.18
CA GLY A 205 -9.38 14.90 -27.57
C GLY A 205 -8.27 15.95 -27.71
N LEU A 206 -7.65 16.39 -26.60
CA LEU A 206 -6.62 17.42 -26.54
C LEU A 206 -5.61 17.09 -25.45
N ILE A 207 -4.35 17.47 -25.67
CA ILE A 207 -3.27 17.29 -24.70
C ILE A 207 -3.22 18.47 -23.71
N PRO A 208 -3.02 18.22 -22.40
CA PRO A 208 -2.84 19.30 -21.43
C PRO A 208 -1.49 20.00 -21.56
N LYS A 209 -1.49 21.29 -21.22
CA LYS A 209 -0.28 22.14 -21.20
C LYS A 209 0.76 21.60 -20.22
N HIS A 210 0.36 21.17 -19.03
CA HIS A 210 1.26 20.50 -18.08
C HIS A 210 0.77 19.10 -17.76
N LEU A 211 1.60 18.10 -18.05
CA LEU A 211 1.30 16.69 -17.79
C LEU A 211 2.34 16.11 -16.84
N THR A 212 1.90 15.74 -15.64
CA THR A 212 2.76 15.18 -14.61
C THR A 212 2.34 13.76 -14.28
N PHE A 213 3.25 12.81 -14.47
CA PHE A 213 3.10 11.43 -14.01
C PHE A 213 3.62 11.32 -12.58
N ILE A 214 2.82 10.74 -11.70
CA ILE A 214 3.21 10.50 -10.31
C ILE A 214 3.29 9.01 -10.04
N THR A 215 4.42 8.58 -9.48
CA THR A 215 4.62 7.23 -8.98
C THR A 215 5.06 7.28 -7.55
N VAL A 216 4.23 6.72 -6.67
CA VAL A 216 4.55 6.56 -5.25
C VAL A 216 5.11 5.16 -5.05
N VAL A 217 6.32 5.09 -4.49
CA VAL A 217 6.98 3.82 -4.16
C VAL A 217 7.24 3.79 -2.67
N VAL A 218 6.71 2.77 -2.00
CA VAL A 218 7.01 2.51 -0.60
C VAL A 218 8.04 1.39 -0.52
N HIS A 219 9.13 1.63 0.20
CA HIS A 219 10.26 0.72 0.34
C HIS A 219 10.21 -0.03 1.68
N ASN A 220 10.90 -1.17 1.74
CA ASN A 220 11.04 -1.98 2.96
C ASN A 220 12.07 -1.38 3.94
N VAL A 221 12.06 -0.06 4.12
CA VAL A 221 12.84 0.67 5.11
C VAL A 221 11.90 1.55 5.91
N PRO A 222 12.14 1.81 7.21
CA PRO A 222 11.20 2.52 8.05
C PRO A 222 10.98 3.96 7.58
N TYR A 223 12.06 4.66 7.22
CA TYR A 223 12.06 6.04 6.74
C TYR A 223 12.95 6.15 5.51
N TYR A 224 12.53 6.94 4.52
CA TYR A 224 13.28 7.19 3.30
C TYR A 224 13.66 8.68 3.21
N GLN A 225 14.89 8.99 3.62
CA GLN A 225 15.39 10.38 3.69
C GLN A 225 16.19 10.75 2.44
N ASP A 226 17.15 9.91 2.04
CA ASP A 226 18.01 10.16 0.88
C ASP A 226 17.29 9.85 -0.43
N ASN A 227 17.40 10.75 -1.44
CA ASN A 227 16.78 10.57 -2.77
C ASN A 227 15.25 10.35 -2.76
N ARG A 228 14.54 11.04 -1.85
CA ARG A 228 13.06 11.02 -1.77
C ARG A 228 12.38 11.25 -3.12
N PHE A 229 12.92 12.17 -3.92
CA PHE A 229 12.36 12.54 -5.21
C PHE A 229 13.28 12.12 -6.35
N THR A 230 12.73 11.51 -7.39
CA THR A 230 13.38 11.38 -8.69
C THR A 230 12.49 12.03 -9.74
N ILE A 231 12.97 13.11 -10.33
CA ILE A 231 12.22 13.90 -11.31
C ILE A 231 12.87 13.71 -12.67
N ILE A 232 12.08 13.33 -13.65
CA ILE A 232 12.51 13.17 -15.05
C ILE A 232 11.63 14.08 -15.89
N ARG A 233 12.22 15.14 -16.44
CA ARG A 233 11.57 16.02 -17.40
C ARG A 233 11.77 15.44 -18.80
N PHE A 234 10.67 15.08 -19.46
CA PHE A 234 10.68 14.51 -20.80
C PHE A 234 10.47 15.56 -21.89
N PHE A 235 9.73 16.62 -21.55
CA PHE A 235 9.45 17.75 -22.43
C PHE A 235 9.27 19.00 -21.58
N ASP A 236 9.86 20.11 -22.01
CA ASP A 236 9.74 21.41 -21.35
C ASP A 236 9.82 22.50 -22.42
N ASP A 237 8.71 23.21 -22.62
CA ASP A 237 8.57 24.26 -23.63
C ASP A 237 7.77 25.42 -23.01
N PRO A 238 8.22 26.69 -23.12
CA PRO A 238 7.52 27.83 -22.53
C PRO A 238 6.08 28.02 -23.05
N GLU A 239 5.84 27.71 -24.32
CA GLU A 239 4.53 27.88 -24.96
C GLU A 239 3.68 26.63 -24.82
N LYS A 240 4.28 25.46 -25.11
CA LYS A 240 3.59 24.15 -25.14
C LYS A 240 3.58 23.43 -23.78
N GLY A 241 4.19 24.01 -22.76
CA GLY A 241 4.27 23.49 -21.39
C GLY A 241 5.14 22.23 -21.26
N SER A 242 4.85 21.38 -20.27
CA SER A 242 5.78 20.33 -19.84
C SER A 242 5.18 18.92 -19.81
N ILE A 243 6.05 17.92 -19.90
CA ILE A 243 5.78 16.52 -19.55
C ILE A 243 6.83 16.06 -18.55
N THR A 244 6.40 15.76 -17.33
CA THR A 244 7.29 15.40 -16.23
C THR A 244 6.86 14.09 -15.59
N SER A 245 7.82 13.27 -15.17
CA SER A 245 7.60 12.06 -14.38
C SER A 245 8.27 12.21 -13.03
N ILE A 246 7.48 12.12 -11.97
CA ILE A 246 7.91 12.26 -10.59
C ILE A 246 7.75 10.91 -9.91
N ARG A 247 8.84 10.42 -9.36
CA ARG A 247 8.84 9.29 -8.43
C ARG A 247 9.09 9.81 -7.03
N ILE A 248 8.19 9.46 -6.11
CA ILE A 248 8.29 9.80 -4.69
C ILE A 248 8.50 8.51 -3.91
N ASN A 249 9.59 8.43 -3.18
CA ASN A 249 9.98 7.28 -2.38
C ASN A 249 9.65 7.53 -0.90
N TYR A 250 8.95 6.58 -0.29
CA TYR A 250 8.61 6.60 1.14
C TYR A 250 9.10 5.33 1.83
N GLY A 251 9.37 5.43 3.12
CA GLY A 251 9.49 4.30 4.03
C GLY A 251 8.13 3.83 4.55
N PHE A 252 8.06 2.59 5.02
CA PHE A 252 6.79 1.99 5.46
C PHE A 252 6.24 2.59 6.77
N MET A 253 7.02 3.36 7.53
CA MET A 253 6.56 4.07 8.73
C MET A 253 6.18 5.53 8.46
N GLU A 254 6.28 6.00 7.21
CA GLU A 254 6.01 7.39 6.85
C GLU A 254 4.55 7.64 6.47
N ASN A 255 4.11 8.89 6.64
CA ASN A 255 2.81 9.34 6.15
C ASN A 255 2.93 9.70 4.67
N LEU A 256 2.03 9.17 3.85
CA LEU A 256 2.07 9.29 2.38
C LEU A 256 1.34 10.55 1.89
N TRP A 257 1.71 11.73 2.41
CA TRP A 257 1.12 13.02 2.03
C TRP A 257 1.66 13.52 0.69
N VAL A 258 1.28 12.86 -0.39
CA VAL A 258 1.77 13.15 -1.74
C VAL A 258 1.45 14.58 -2.15
N GLU A 259 0.24 15.06 -1.88
CA GLU A 259 -0.17 16.43 -2.18
C GLU A 259 0.78 17.48 -1.59
N LYS A 260 1.13 17.34 -0.30
CA LYS A 260 2.04 18.25 0.40
C LYS A 260 3.44 18.26 -0.23
N GLU A 261 3.93 17.11 -0.67
CA GLU A 261 5.23 17.03 -1.33
C GLU A 261 5.20 17.63 -2.76
N LEU A 262 4.09 17.50 -3.49
CA LEU A 262 3.94 18.13 -4.81
C LEU A 262 3.94 19.65 -4.72
N LEU A 263 3.23 20.23 -3.74
CA LEU A 263 3.21 21.68 -3.54
C LEU A 263 4.61 22.21 -3.22
N LYS A 264 5.38 21.52 -2.37
CA LYS A 264 6.79 21.89 -2.11
C LYS A 264 7.67 21.85 -3.36
N LEU A 265 7.45 20.89 -4.26
CA LEU A 265 8.19 20.80 -5.53
C LEU A 265 7.78 21.91 -6.49
N ALA A 266 6.50 22.28 -6.51
CA ALA A 266 6.00 23.41 -7.29
C ALA A 266 6.60 24.73 -6.79
N ASP A 267 6.65 24.93 -5.46
CA ASP A 267 7.24 26.13 -4.84
C ASP A 267 8.75 26.30 -5.16
N ARG A 268 9.45 25.19 -5.40
CA ARG A 268 10.86 25.18 -5.80
C ARG A 268 11.07 25.36 -7.31
N ASN A 269 10.00 25.48 -8.10
CA ASN A 269 10.03 25.43 -9.57
C ASN A 269 10.65 24.13 -10.14
N ASP A 270 10.63 23.05 -9.37
CA ASP A 270 11.11 21.74 -9.83
C ASP A 270 10.10 21.11 -10.81
N ILE A 271 8.82 21.51 -10.72
CA ILE A 271 7.71 21.01 -11.54
C ILE A 271 6.76 22.15 -11.92
N HIS A 272 6.21 22.10 -13.13
CA HIS A 272 5.21 23.06 -13.59
C HIS A 272 3.81 22.54 -13.24
N ILE A 273 3.37 22.80 -12.00
CA ILE A 273 2.01 22.53 -11.53
C ILE A 273 1.46 23.82 -10.93
N ASP A 274 0.19 24.10 -11.19
CA ASP A 274 -0.50 25.26 -10.60
C ASP A 274 -0.53 25.16 -9.07
N GLN A 275 -0.34 26.28 -8.34
CA GLN A 275 -0.48 26.28 -6.88
C GLN A 275 -1.94 26.15 -6.44
N ASP A 276 -2.89 26.56 -7.28
CA ASP A 276 -4.32 26.35 -7.01
C ASP A 276 -4.73 24.91 -7.31
N LYS A 277 -4.99 24.15 -6.25
CA LYS A 277 -5.45 22.76 -6.29
C LYS A 277 -6.69 22.56 -7.16
N LYS A 278 -7.57 23.57 -7.26
CA LYS A 278 -8.81 23.48 -8.05
C LYS A 278 -8.55 23.37 -9.56
N GLN A 279 -7.36 23.76 -9.99
CA GLN A 279 -6.92 23.64 -11.39
C GLN A 279 -6.35 22.25 -11.71
N TRP A 280 -6.11 21.43 -10.68
CA TRP A 280 -5.57 20.09 -10.88
C TRP A 280 -6.67 19.17 -11.39
N LEU A 281 -6.34 18.45 -12.45
CA LEU A 281 -7.12 17.32 -12.91
C LEU A 281 -6.36 16.04 -12.57
N VAL A 282 -6.82 15.34 -11.53
CA VAL A 282 -6.19 14.12 -11.05
C VAL A 282 -6.85 12.92 -11.73
N HIS A 283 -6.02 12.17 -12.45
CA HIS A 283 -6.40 10.95 -13.13
C HIS A 283 -5.93 9.73 -12.37
N VAL A 284 -6.89 8.88 -12.01
CA VAL A 284 -6.63 7.58 -11.39
C VAL A 284 -7.29 6.47 -12.18
N ALA A 285 -6.49 5.48 -12.55
CA ALA A 285 -6.98 4.26 -13.15
C ALA A 285 -7.46 3.30 -12.05
N THR A 286 -8.71 2.85 -12.14
CA THR A 286 -9.29 1.79 -11.33
C THR A 286 -9.53 0.57 -12.21
N MET A 287 -9.43 -0.63 -11.65
CA MET A 287 -9.63 -1.87 -12.41
C MET A 287 -10.93 -2.55 -12.00
N ARG A 288 -11.69 -3.01 -12.99
CA ARG A 288 -12.85 -3.87 -12.84
C ARG A 288 -12.52 -5.25 -13.37
N PHE A 289 -12.51 -6.22 -12.47
CA PHE A 289 -12.11 -7.59 -12.80
C PHE A 289 -13.29 -8.42 -13.32
N PHE A 290 -13.06 -9.13 -14.42
CA PHE A 290 -13.99 -10.12 -15.01
C PHE A 290 -13.34 -11.49 -14.94
N ILE A 291 -13.94 -12.43 -14.22
CA ILE A 291 -13.37 -13.78 -14.06
C ILE A 291 -13.87 -14.64 -15.20
N SER A 292 -12.94 -15.25 -15.95
CA SER A 292 -13.29 -16.14 -17.07
C SER A 292 -14.07 -17.38 -16.59
N PRO A 293 -15.14 -17.82 -17.30
CA PRO A 293 -15.96 -18.96 -16.90
C PRO A 293 -15.18 -20.27 -16.74
N GLU A 294 -14.14 -20.46 -17.56
CA GLU A 294 -13.28 -21.65 -17.64
C GLU A 294 -12.28 -21.80 -16.48
N THR A 295 -12.26 -20.86 -15.53
CA THR A 295 -11.31 -20.87 -14.42
C THR A 295 -11.63 -21.97 -13.39
N LYS A 296 -10.63 -22.77 -13.01
CA LYS A 296 -10.74 -23.80 -11.96
C LYS A 296 -11.35 -23.25 -10.66
N PHE A 297 -12.17 -24.05 -9.96
CA PHE A 297 -12.94 -23.64 -8.78
C PHE A 297 -12.11 -22.94 -7.69
N LEU A 298 -10.98 -23.52 -7.27
CA LEU A 298 -10.12 -22.93 -6.23
C LEU A 298 -9.53 -21.57 -6.63
N ILE A 299 -9.15 -21.42 -7.91
CA ILE A 299 -8.64 -20.15 -8.44
C ILE A 299 -9.77 -19.13 -8.51
N LYS A 300 -10.96 -19.55 -8.96
CA LYS A 300 -12.17 -18.72 -8.99
C LYS A 300 -12.54 -18.20 -7.60
N LEU A 301 -12.43 -19.02 -6.56
CA LEU A 301 -12.66 -18.59 -5.17
C LEU A 301 -11.64 -17.52 -4.74
N LYS A 302 -10.35 -17.77 -4.97
CA LYS A 302 -9.28 -16.79 -4.67
C LYS A 302 -9.49 -15.46 -5.40
N LEU A 303 -9.86 -15.52 -6.69
CA LEU A 303 -10.15 -14.34 -7.49
C LEU A 303 -11.37 -13.57 -6.99
N ARG A 304 -12.43 -14.26 -6.57
CA ARG A 304 -13.62 -13.62 -5.97
C ARG A 304 -13.28 -12.93 -4.65
N LEU A 305 -12.49 -13.59 -3.79
CA LEU A 305 -12.02 -12.98 -2.55
C LEU A 305 -11.17 -11.74 -2.84
N TYR A 306 -10.25 -11.82 -3.80
CA TYR A 306 -9.47 -10.66 -4.24
C TYR A 306 -10.36 -9.53 -4.78
N GLN A 307 -11.35 -9.83 -5.61
CA GLN A 307 -12.29 -8.86 -6.15
C GLN A 307 -13.13 -8.18 -5.05
N LEU A 308 -13.56 -8.96 -4.04
CA LEU A 308 -14.28 -8.43 -2.88
C LEU A 308 -13.40 -7.47 -2.07
N MET A 309 -12.16 -7.88 -1.78
CA MET A 309 -11.18 -7.03 -1.07
C MET A 309 -10.88 -5.76 -1.85
N TYR A 310 -10.69 -5.86 -3.16
CA TYR A 310 -10.41 -4.72 -4.03
C TYR A 310 -11.60 -3.75 -4.07
N LYS A 311 -12.82 -4.25 -4.17
CA LYS A 311 -14.04 -3.42 -4.17
C LYS A 311 -14.22 -2.66 -2.85
N ASN A 312 -13.81 -3.26 -1.73
CA ASN A 312 -13.86 -2.65 -0.40
C ASN A 312 -12.62 -1.82 -0.06
N SER A 313 -11.61 -1.79 -0.95
CA SER A 313 -10.40 -0.99 -0.74
C SER A 313 -10.61 0.46 -1.17
N GLN A 314 -9.90 1.38 -0.52
CA GLN A 314 -9.85 2.77 -0.95
C GLN A 314 -9.12 2.91 -2.29
N SER A 315 -9.60 3.84 -3.11
CA SER A 315 -8.92 4.24 -4.34
C SER A 315 -7.61 4.96 -4.02
N ALA A 316 -6.66 4.93 -4.95
CA ALA A 316 -5.33 5.49 -4.75
C ALA A 316 -5.36 7.02 -4.50
N ASP A 317 -6.24 7.76 -5.18
CA ASP A 317 -6.43 9.20 -4.96
C ASP A 317 -6.82 9.53 -3.52
N GLN A 318 -7.78 8.79 -2.96
CA GLN A 318 -8.23 9.00 -1.58
C GLN A 318 -7.14 8.58 -0.58
N TYR A 319 -6.42 7.51 -0.89
CA TYR A 319 -5.39 6.97 -0.02
C TYR A 319 -4.14 7.86 0.07
N PHE A 320 -3.72 8.45 -1.05
CA PHE A 320 -2.59 9.37 -1.13
C PHE A 320 -2.98 10.85 -0.92
N ASP A 321 -4.23 11.10 -0.52
CA ASP A 321 -4.80 12.41 -0.24
C ASP A 321 -4.71 13.41 -1.40
N LEU A 322 -4.95 12.95 -2.64
CA LEU A 322 -4.87 13.76 -3.87
C LEU A 322 -6.23 14.22 -4.41
N GLY A 323 -7.35 13.76 -3.82
CA GLY A 323 -8.69 13.89 -4.40
C GLY A 323 -9.69 14.80 -3.66
N LYS A 324 -9.35 15.38 -2.49
CA LYS A 324 -10.34 16.11 -1.67
C LYS A 324 -10.72 17.48 -2.22
N ASP A 325 -9.74 18.20 -2.81
CA ASP A 325 -9.91 19.57 -3.31
C ASP A 325 -9.65 19.70 -4.83
N THR A 326 -9.54 18.57 -5.54
CA THR A 326 -9.17 18.53 -6.97
C THR A 326 -10.32 17.98 -7.82
N LYS A 327 -10.26 18.22 -9.14
CA LYS A 327 -11.19 17.57 -10.06
C LYS A 327 -10.69 16.15 -10.35
N LEU A 328 -11.39 15.16 -9.80
CA LEU A 328 -11.07 13.75 -10.00
C LEU A 328 -11.71 13.21 -11.29
N SER A 329 -10.92 12.50 -12.08
CA SER A 329 -11.40 11.74 -13.23
C SER A 329 -10.93 10.30 -13.11
N VAL A 330 -11.89 9.39 -12.90
CA VAL A 330 -11.64 7.96 -12.69
C VAL A 330 -11.91 7.21 -13.97
N GLU A 331 -10.93 6.41 -14.39
CA GLU A 331 -11.10 5.49 -15.50
C GLU A 331 -11.21 4.06 -15.00
N VAL A 332 -12.13 3.28 -15.58
CA VAL A 332 -12.38 1.89 -15.18
C VAL A 332 -11.86 0.94 -16.26
N LEU A 333 -10.82 0.19 -15.91
CA LEU A 333 -10.19 -0.82 -16.75
C LEU A 333 -10.89 -2.17 -16.65
N PRO A 334 -11.49 -2.70 -17.73
CA PRO A 334 -11.97 -4.07 -17.73
C PRO A 334 -10.78 -5.04 -17.78
N VAL A 335 -10.47 -5.69 -16.66
CA VAL A 335 -9.41 -6.71 -16.55
C VAL A 335 -10.00 -8.10 -16.55
N LYS A 336 -9.85 -8.83 -17.67
CA LYS A 336 -10.21 -10.25 -17.73
C LYS A 336 -9.16 -11.06 -16.97
N LEU A 337 -9.52 -11.64 -15.83
CA LEU A 337 -8.69 -12.48 -14.97
C LEU A 337 -8.76 -13.96 -15.37
#